data_AF-A0A7V6HII9-F1
#
_entry.id   AF-A0A7V6HII9-F1
#
_cell.length_a   1.000
_cell.length_b   1.000
_cell.length_c   1.000
_cell.angle_alpha   90.00
_cell.angle_beta   90.00
_cell.angle_gamma   90.00
#
_symmetry.space_group_name_H-M   'P 1'
#
loop_
_entity.id
_entity.type
_entity.pdbx_description
1 polymer ?
#
loop_
_entity_poly.entity_id
_entity_poly.type
_entity_poly.pdbx_seq_one_letter_code
_entity_poly.pdbx_strand_id
1 'polypeptide(L)'
;MSRYKITFITPLFSKGALETPEIRPPSIRGQLRWWFRALGGTYDDEKAVFGGVHQGATASKVVIRVSHVQGETAEHKTLPHKHGGMSSPKAAFSPDSSFELHVLTRGGGFMLDRQKERFERSLAAWMHVGTLGLRATRAAGSFVWEPLSEDGFHMPETRDAYEAQCREILAQAPLRWAVLDERYENAKDARRVVSDTLGGRDDRDGESELARLHFPLGKMGKDRKTSPLRFRIVSPGNNGFYIAAVWDDRQAVTGNRPGDLEGLVQLLQRRKPELRDQLVKIIR
;
A
#
# COMPACT_ATOMS: atom_id res chain seq x y z
N MET A 1 1.14 -14.01 19.97
CA MET A 1 2.05 -12.91 19.52
C MET A 1 2.43 -13.27 18.11
N SER A 2 2.22 -12.39 17.14
CA SER A 2 2.50 -12.74 15.74
C SER A 2 3.82 -12.11 15.30
N ARG A 3 4.68 -12.90 14.65
CA ARG A 3 5.94 -12.44 14.06
C ARG A 3 5.96 -12.78 12.59
N TYR A 4 6.50 -11.87 11.78
CA TYR A 4 6.62 -12.05 10.34
C TYR A 4 7.99 -11.58 9.86
N LYS A 5 8.61 -12.34 8.96
CA LYS A 5 9.70 -11.83 8.13
C LYS A 5 9.07 -11.10 6.96
N ILE A 6 9.44 -9.84 6.77
CA ILE A 6 8.99 -9.01 5.64
C ILE A 6 10.19 -8.80 4.73
N THR A 7 10.05 -9.13 3.44
CA THR A 7 11.11 -8.96 2.43
C THR A 7 10.62 -8.04 1.32
N PHE A 8 11.33 -6.94 1.06
CA PHE A 8 10.94 -5.99 0.03
C PHE A 8 11.26 -6.52 -1.37
N ILE A 9 10.26 -6.54 -2.25
CA ILE A 9 10.44 -6.89 -3.67
C ILE A 9 10.62 -5.66 -4.56
N THR A 10 10.43 -4.47 -4.01
CA THR A 10 10.69 -3.19 -4.68
C THR A 10 11.42 -2.25 -3.72
N PRO A 11 12.20 -1.27 -4.22
CA PRO A 11 12.96 -0.38 -3.34
C PRO A 11 12.07 0.34 -2.32
N LEU A 12 12.48 0.33 -1.05
CA LEU A 12 11.80 1.04 0.03
C LEU A 12 12.45 2.41 0.23
N PHE A 13 11.71 3.44 -0.15
CA PHE A 13 12.07 4.84 0.12
C PHE A 13 11.48 5.27 1.46
N SER A 14 12.09 4.86 2.57
CA SER A 14 11.72 5.33 3.90
C SER A 14 12.85 6.16 4.49
N LYS A 15 12.51 7.17 5.29
CA LYS A 15 13.50 7.95 6.03
C LYS A 15 13.03 8.30 7.43
N GLY A 16 14.00 8.51 8.30
CA GLY A 16 13.82 8.82 9.70
C GLY A 16 14.00 10.29 10.03
N ALA A 17 14.56 10.53 11.21
CA ALA A 17 15.09 11.83 11.58
C ALA A 17 16.37 12.16 10.81
N LEU A 18 17.09 11.13 10.36
CA LEU A 18 18.28 11.23 9.51
C LEU A 18 17.88 10.99 8.03
N GLU A 19 18.74 11.43 7.11
CA GLU A 19 18.56 11.21 5.67
C GLU A 19 18.91 9.77 5.23
N THR A 20 19.30 8.90 6.16
CA THR A 20 19.55 7.47 5.90
C THR A 20 18.25 6.67 5.85
N PRO A 21 18.16 5.63 5.00
CA PRO A 21 17.01 4.73 5.00
C PRO A 21 16.78 4.07 6.36
N GLU A 22 15.55 4.14 6.86
CA GLU A 22 15.16 3.57 8.16
C GLU A 22 13.76 2.92 8.10
N ILE A 23 13.58 1.75 8.71
CA ILE A 23 12.27 1.10 8.86
C ILE A 23 11.71 1.42 10.25
N ARG A 24 10.65 2.24 10.28
CA ARG A 24 10.13 2.82 11.52
C ARG A 24 8.83 2.14 11.96
N PRO A 25 8.75 1.58 13.18
CA PRO A 25 7.49 1.06 13.71
C PRO A 25 6.31 2.07 13.68
N PRO A 26 6.51 3.38 13.96
CA PRO A 26 5.44 4.37 13.79
C PRO A 26 4.90 4.49 12.37
N SER A 27 5.73 4.31 11.35
CA SER A 27 5.31 4.36 9.94
C SER A 27 4.44 3.16 9.58
N ILE A 28 4.82 1.96 10.03
CA ILE A 28 4.02 0.74 9.87
C ILE A 28 2.68 0.88 10.61
N ARG A 29 2.71 1.39 11.85
CA ARG A 29 1.50 1.69 12.62
C ARG A 29 0.58 2.66 11.89
N GLY A 30 1.13 3.66 11.21
CA GLY A 30 0.37 4.57 10.34
C GLY A 30 -0.33 3.85 9.19
N GLN A 31 0.34 2.88 8.54
CA GLN A 31 -0.29 2.04 7.51
C GLN A 31 -1.44 1.21 8.09
N LEU A 32 -1.24 0.57 9.25
CA LEU A 32 -2.27 -0.22 9.92
C LEU A 32 -3.49 0.63 10.30
N ARG A 33 -3.28 1.85 10.81
CA ARG A 33 -4.39 2.80 11.08
C ARG A 33 -5.13 3.21 9.81
N TRP A 34 -4.42 3.43 8.69
CA TRP A 34 -5.06 3.75 7.42
C TRP A 34 -5.95 2.59 6.94
N TRP A 35 -5.43 1.36 6.97
CA TRP A 35 -6.19 0.16 6.62
C TRP A 35 -7.37 -0.07 7.54
N PHE A 36 -7.20 0.13 8.85
CA PHE A 36 -8.29 0.05 9.82
C PHE A 36 -9.47 0.97 9.46
N ARG A 37 -9.19 2.23 9.13
CA ARG A 37 -10.21 3.17 8.65
C ARG A 37 -10.76 2.80 7.27
N ALA A 38 -9.92 2.29 6.39
CA ALA A 38 -10.30 1.92 5.01
C ALA A 38 -11.25 0.72 4.99
N LEU A 39 -11.15 -0.16 5.98
CA LEU A 39 -12.02 -1.32 6.18
C LEU A 39 -13.26 -1.01 7.03
N GLY A 40 -13.59 0.28 7.24
CA GLY A 40 -14.78 0.69 7.98
C GLY A 40 -14.63 0.70 9.50
N GLY A 41 -13.41 0.80 10.02
CA GLY A 41 -13.17 1.06 11.44
C GLY A 41 -13.63 2.45 11.86
N THR A 42 -14.33 2.54 13.00
CA THR A 42 -14.79 3.81 13.57
C THR A 42 -13.66 4.52 14.33
N TYR A 43 -13.86 5.81 14.64
CA TYR A 43 -12.92 6.57 15.46
C TYR A 43 -12.74 5.96 16.86
N ASP A 44 -13.84 5.54 17.49
CA ASP A 44 -13.80 4.96 18.84
C ASP A 44 -13.11 3.61 18.85
N ASP A 45 -13.36 2.75 17.86
CA ASP A 45 -12.67 1.47 17.73
C ASP A 45 -11.18 1.68 17.45
N GLU A 46 -10.83 2.65 16.60
CA GLU A 46 -9.44 2.97 16.31
C GLU A 46 -8.70 3.46 17.56
N LYS A 47 -9.33 4.35 18.35
CA LYS A 47 -8.80 4.81 19.62
C LYS A 47 -8.67 3.67 20.64
N ALA A 48 -9.62 2.74 20.67
CA ALA A 48 -9.54 1.58 21.55
C ALA A 48 -8.40 0.63 21.19
N VAL A 49 -8.13 0.43 19.89
CA VAL A 49 -7.06 -0.45 19.39
C VAL A 49 -5.68 0.21 19.46
N PHE A 50 -5.56 1.41 18.87
CA PHE A 50 -4.30 2.13 18.67
C PHE A 50 -4.08 3.25 19.70
N GLY A 51 -4.94 3.41 20.70
CA GLY A 51 -4.82 4.50 21.66
C GLY A 51 -5.04 5.88 21.03
N GLY A 52 -5.07 6.89 21.89
CA GLY A 52 -5.27 8.27 21.50
C GLY A 52 -5.29 9.19 22.71
N VAL A 53 -5.12 10.49 22.48
CA VAL A 53 -5.08 11.52 23.53
C VAL A 53 -6.28 12.47 23.50
N HIS A 54 -7.00 12.51 22.38
CA HIS A 54 -8.15 13.38 22.20
C HIS A 54 -9.35 12.85 23.00
N GLN A 55 -9.98 13.72 23.81
CA GLN A 55 -11.06 13.35 24.73
C GLN A 55 -10.67 12.21 25.70
N GLY A 56 -9.54 12.40 26.39
CA GLY A 56 -9.00 11.45 27.36
C GLY A 56 -7.95 10.51 26.77
N ALA A 57 -6.90 10.24 27.56
CA ALA A 57 -5.79 9.41 27.15
C ALA A 57 -6.12 7.92 27.28
N THR A 58 -5.97 7.18 26.18
CA THR A 58 -6.10 5.73 26.13
C THR A 58 -4.80 5.14 25.61
N ALA A 59 -4.19 4.25 26.39
CA ALA A 59 -2.99 3.54 25.96
C ALA A 59 -3.33 2.53 24.85
N SER A 60 -2.43 2.40 23.88
CA SER A 60 -2.56 1.43 22.80
C SER A 60 -2.58 -0.01 23.32
N LYS A 61 -3.49 -0.83 22.77
CA LYS A 61 -3.50 -2.28 22.99
C LYS A 61 -2.51 -3.03 22.12
N VAL A 62 -2.10 -2.44 20.99
CA VAL A 62 -1.14 -3.02 20.06
C VAL A 62 0.23 -2.34 20.16
N VAL A 63 1.29 -3.14 20.20
CA VAL A 63 2.68 -2.71 20.09
C VAL A 63 3.27 -3.30 18.82
N ILE A 64 3.85 -2.42 17.98
CA ILE A 64 4.58 -2.81 16.78
C ILE A 64 6.06 -2.64 17.07
N ARG A 65 6.87 -3.68 16.81
CA ARG A 65 8.34 -3.58 16.85
C ARG A 65 8.93 -4.09 15.54
N VAL A 66 10.12 -3.59 15.25
CA VAL A 66 10.95 -3.98 14.11
C VAL A 66 12.28 -4.45 14.69
N SER A 67 12.79 -5.57 14.22
CA SER A 67 14.13 -6.08 14.54
C SER A 67 14.74 -6.76 13.31
N HIS A 68 15.99 -7.23 13.45
CA HIS A 68 16.69 -8.01 12.42
C HIS A 68 16.60 -7.37 11.02
N VAL A 69 16.81 -6.06 10.94
CA VAL A 69 16.87 -5.35 9.65
C VAL A 69 18.13 -5.78 8.93
N GLN A 70 17.96 -6.31 7.72
CA GLN A 70 19.03 -6.84 6.88
C GLN A 70 18.86 -6.33 5.44
N GLY A 71 19.96 -6.21 4.71
CA GLY A 71 19.97 -5.81 3.31
C GLY A 71 20.77 -4.54 3.05
N GLU A 72 20.88 -4.21 1.77
CA GLU A 72 21.71 -3.12 1.29
C GLU A 72 20.90 -1.85 1.09
N THR A 73 21.55 -0.70 1.29
CA THR A 73 21.01 0.59 0.90
C THR A 73 21.76 1.12 -0.32
N ALA A 74 21.02 1.61 -1.31
CA ALA A 74 21.59 2.18 -2.53
C ALA A 74 20.72 3.32 -3.05
N GLU A 75 21.21 4.05 -4.05
CA GLU A 75 20.39 5.02 -4.76
C GLU A 75 19.45 4.33 -5.75
N HIS A 76 18.15 4.58 -5.60
CA HIS A 76 17.12 4.06 -6.48
C HIS A 76 16.27 5.18 -7.07
N LYS A 77 15.78 4.98 -8.29
CA LYS A 77 14.88 5.93 -8.96
C LYS A 77 13.49 5.87 -8.32
N THR A 78 12.99 6.99 -7.81
CA THR A 78 11.58 7.09 -7.39
C THR A 78 10.63 7.10 -8.58
N LEU A 79 11.11 7.55 -9.74
CA LEU A 79 10.44 7.57 -11.05
C LEU A 79 11.23 6.68 -12.04
N PRO A 80 11.14 5.33 -11.93
CA PRO A 80 11.94 4.41 -12.76
C PRO A 80 11.67 4.48 -14.26
N HIS A 81 10.56 5.08 -14.70
CA HIS A 81 10.21 5.31 -16.11
C HIS A 81 10.87 6.57 -16.70
N LYS A 82 11.47 7.44 -15.86
CA LYS A 82 12.20 8.63 -16.32
C LYS A 82 13.71 8.41 -16.36
N HIS A 83 14.41 9.22 -17.14
CA HIS A 83 15.86 9.21 -17.29
C HIS A 83 16.53 10.44 -16.65
N GLY A 84 17.83 10.35 -16.37
CA GLY A 84 18.62 11.44 -15.78
C GLY A 84 18.10 11.96 -14.44
N GLY A 85 18.32 13.24 -14.15
CA GLY A 85 17.85 13.90 -12.93
C GLY A 85 16.33 13.87 -12.74
N MET A 86 15.56 13.75 -13.82
CA MET A 86 14.10 13.63 -13.77
C MET A 86 13.62 12.31 -13.15
N SER A 87 14.49 11.30 -13.05
CA SER A 87 14.18 10.04 -12.36
C SER A 87 14.10 10.16 -10.82
N SER A 88 14.50 11.33 -10.30
CA SER A 88 14.51 11.68 -8.87
C SER A 88 15.10 10.54 -8.02
N PRO A 89 16.41 10.29 -8.15
CA PRO A 89 17.10 9.27 -7.36
C PRO A 89 17.07 9.64 -5.88
N LYS A 90 16.95 8.62 -5.02
CA LYS A 90 17.01 8.74 -3.56
C LYS A 90 17.64 7.50 -2.96
N ALA A 91 18.33 7.67 -1.84
CA ALA A 91 18.73 6.56 -0.99
C ALA A 91 17.50 5.76 -0.54
N ALA A 92 17.59 4.44 -0.62
CA ALA A 92 16.53 3.51 -0.27
C ALA A 92 17.14 2.17 0.16
N PHE A 93 16.38 1.36 0.88
CA PHE A 93 16.68 -0.06 0.96
C PHE A 93 16.44 -0.68 -0.42
N SER A 94 17.41 -1.47 -0.89
CA SER A 94 17.31 -2.25 -2.12
C SER A 94 16.26 -3.35 -1.97
N PRO A 95 15.71 -3.87 -3.09
CA PRO A 95 14.99 -5.15 -3.07
C PRO A 95 15.81 -6.23 -2.35
N ASP A 96 15.13 -7.23 -1.82
CA ASP A 96 15.65 -8.32 -0.98
C ASP A 96 16.10 -7.91 0.43
N SER A 97 16.10 -6.60 0.74
CA SER A 97 16.18 -6.14 2.13
C SER A 97 14.98 -6.63 2.92
N SER A 98 15.22 -7.03 4.17
CA SER A 98 14.21 -7.64 5.02
C SER A 98 14.26 -7.13 6.47
N PHE A 99 13.19 -7.37 7.21
CA PHE A 99 13.13 -7.14 8.65
C PHE A 99 12.12 -8.08 9.30
N GLU A 100 12.22 -8.23 10.62
CA GLU A 100 11.20 -8.91 11.41
C GLU A 100 10.21 -7.91 11.99
N LEU A 101 8.94 -8.13 11.68
CA LEU A 101 7.80 -7.44 12.25
C LEU A 101 7.29 -8.22 13.46
N HIS A 102 7.20 -7.55 14.61
CA HIS A 102 6.60 -8.10 15.82
C HIS A 102 5.29 -7.37 16.11
N VAL A 103 4.21 -8.14 16.21
CA VAL A 103 2.88 -7.67 16.57
C VAL A 103 2.50 -8.24 17.94
N LEU A 104 2.46 -7.34 18.91
CA LEU A 104 2.28 -7.65 20.33
C LEU A 104 0.99 -7.00 20.85
N THR A 105 0.33 -7.68 21.79
CA THR A 105 -0.73 -7.09 22.61
C THR A 105 -0.17 -6.62 23.96
N ARG A 106 -0.75 -5.56 24.53
CA ARG A 106 -0.37 -5.01 25.84
C ARG A 106 -1.60 -4.76 26.71
N GLY A 107 -1.43 -4.84 28.04
CA GLY A 107 -2.39 -4.34 29.02
C GLY A 107 -3.72 -5.09 28.97
N GLY A 108 -3.66 -6.43 29.06
CA GLY A 108 -4.81 -7.33 29.02
C GLY A 108 -5.30 -7.70 27.61
N GLY A 109 -4.75 -7.08 26.55
CA GLY A 109 -5.17 -7.33 25.18
C GLY A 109 -6.40 -6.53 24.76
N PHE A 110 -7.12 -7.05 23.77
CA PHE A 110 -8.37 -6.47 23.30
C PHE A 110 -9.49 -6.78 24.28
N MET A 111 -10.35 -5.80 24.55
CA MET A 111 -11.46 -5.98 25.49
C MET A 111 -12.68 -6.61 24.81
N LEU A 112 -12.79 -6.46 23.48
CA LEU A 112 -13.89 -6.99 22.68
C LEU A 112 -13.32 -7.72 21.47
N ASP A 113 -13.91 -8.86 21.11
CA ASP A 113 -13.47 -9.66 19.94
C ASP A 113 -13.51 -8.84 18.65
N ARG A 114 -14.54 -8.00 18.47
CA ARG A 114 -14.64 -7.09 17.32
C ARG A 114 -13.42 -6.17 17.15
N GLN A 115 -12.73 -5.80 18.23
CA GLN A 115 -11.53 -4.96 18.17
C GLN A 115 -10.33 -5.77 17.66
N LYS A 116 -10.19 -7.01 18.15
CA LYS A 116 -9.17 -7.97 17.72
C LYS A 116 -9.35 -8.30 16.24
N GLU A 117 -10.57 -8.69 15.84
CA GLU A 117 -10.91 -9.04 14.46
C GLU A 117 -10.63 -7.88 13.50
N ARG A 118 -11.04 -6.64 13.83
CA ARG A 118 -10.77 -5.47 12.99
C ARG A 118 -9.28 -5.18 12.89
N PHE A 119 -8.52 -5.36 13.97
CA PHE A 119 -7.07 -5.20 13.93
C PHE A 119 -6.41 -6.27 13.06
N GLU A 120 -6.75 -7.54 13.25
CA GLU A 120 -6.21 -8.67 12.48
C GLU A 120 -6.54 -8.54 11.00
N ARG A 121 -7.77 -8.14 10.67
CA ARG A 121 -8.19 -7.83 9.31
C ARG A 121 -7.40 -6.66 8.70
N SER A 122 -7.07 -5.65 9.49
CA SER A 122 -6.23 -4.52 9.05
C SER A 122 -4.79 -4.92 8.81
N LEU A 123 -4.23 -5.79 9.66
CA LEU A 123 -2.91 -6.39 9.47
C LEU A 123 -2.91 -7.25 8.20
N ALA A 124 -3.90 -8.12 8.02
CA ALA A 124 -4.05 -8.94 6.83
C ALA A 124 -4.15 -8.09 5.56
N ALA A 125 -4.97 -7.04 5.54
CA ALA A 125 -5.09 -6.13 4.39
C ALA A 125 -3.78 -5.42 4.07
N TRP A 126 -3.06 -4.94 5.08
CA TRP A 126 -1.75 -4.32 4.85
C TRP A 126 -0.70 -5.32 4.35
N MET A 127 -0.71 -6.54 4.85
CA MET A 127 0.23 -7.58 4.41
C MET A 127 -0.03 -7.99 2.96
N HIS A 128 -1.30 -8.14 2.57
CA HIS A 128 -1.66 -8.53 1.21
C HIS A 128 -1.48 -7.39 0.22
N VAL A 129 -2.13 -6.25 0.44
CA VAL A 129 -2.26 -5.17 -0.55
C VAL A 129 -1.70 -3.83 -0.04
N GLY A 130 -0.85 -3.85 0.99
CA GLY A 130 -0.13 -2.70 1.49
C GLY A 130 1.25 -2.50 0.87
N THR A 131 1.85 -1.37 1.23
CA THR A 131 3.22 -0.96 0.90
C THR A 131 3.78 -0.16 2.07
N LEU A 132 5.07 0.12 2.06
CA LEU A 132 5.70 1.04 3.00
C LEU A 132 6.51 2.13 2.28
N GLY A 133 6.59 3.33 2.86
CA GLY A 133 7.48 4.40 2.39
C GLY A 133 6.91 5.35 1.35
N LEU A 134 7.78 6.18 0.79
CA LEU A 134 7.50 7.16 -0.24
C LEU A 134 7.19 6.48 -1.58
N ARG A 135 6.28 7.08 -2.36
CA ARG A 135 5.73 6.51 -3.61
C ARG A 135 5.05 5.14 -3.39
N ALA A 136 4.62 4.85 -2.15
CA ALA A 136 3.82 3.70 -1.79
C ALA A 136 2.63 3.48 -2.74
N THR A 137 1.89 4.53 -3.11
CA THR A 137 0.73 4.42 -4.04
C THR A 137 1.09 4.04 -5.48
N ARG A 138 2.39 4.01 -5.82
CA ARG A 138 2.97 3.62 -7.11
C ARG A 138 3.93 2.43 -6.90
N ALA A 139 3.52 1.51 -6.04
CA ALA A 139 4.14 0.22 -5.75
C ALA A 139 5.59 0.23 -5.23
N ALA A 140 6.13 1.37 -4.79
CA ALA A 140 7.40 1.37 -4.06
C ALA A 140 7.21 0.81 -2.63
N GLY A 141 8.21 0.10 -2.12
CA GLY A 141 8.13 -0.61 -0.84
C GLY A 141 7.03 -1.66 -0.77
N SER A 142 6.70 -2.29 -1.91
CA SER A 142 5.96 -3.55 -1.96
C SER A 142 6.84 -4.68 -1.41
N PHE A 143 6.23 -5.65 -0.74
CA PHE A 143 6.93 -6.71 -0.03
C PHE A 143 6.16 -8.04 -0.09
N VAL A 144 6.86 -9.11 0.23
CA VAL A 144 6.31 -10.43 0.56
C VAL A 144 6.55 -10.72 2.04
N TRP A 145 5.88 -11.74 2.58
CA TRP A 145 6.05 -12.10 3.98
C TRP A 145 6.00 -13.60 4.24
N GLU A 146 6.62 -13.99 5.35
CA GLU A 146 6.61 -15.34 5.90
C GLU A 146 6.31 -15.25 7.40
N PRO A 147 5.39 -16.06 7.95
CA PRO A 147 5.18 -16.11 9.39
C PRO A 147 6.38 -16.76 10.10
N LEU A 148 6.76 -16.20 11.25
CA LEU A 148 7.80 -16.70 12.16
C LEU A 148 7.20 -17.19 13.50
N SER A 149 5.89 -17.34 13.54
CA SER A 149 5.09 -17.81 14.67
C SER A 149 3.99 -18.70 14.14
N GLU A 150 3.62 -19.75 14.89
CA GLU A 150 2.58 -20.72 14.50
C GLU A 150 1.23 -20.05 14.21
N ASP A 151 0.85 -19.03 14.98
CA ASP A 151 -0.40 -18.28 14.80
C ASP A 151 -0.39 -17.31 13.59
N GLY A 152 0.70 -17.26 12.82
CA GLY A 152 0.86 -16.34 11.71
C GLY A 152 0.18 -16.84 10.44
N PHE A 153 -0.40 -15.95 9.65
CA PHE A 153 -0.94 -16.32 8.34
C PHE A 153 0.14 -16.29 7.25
N HIS A 154 0.06 -17.26 6.34
CA HIS A 154 0.97 -17.40 5.21
C HIS A 154 0.51 -16.55 4.02
N MET A 155 1.47 -16.17 3.18
CA MET A 155 1.16 -15.66 1.85
C MET A 155 0.62 -16.81 0.99
N PRO A 156 -0.50 -16.62 0.28
CA PRO A 156 -1.04 -17.67 -0.60
C PRO A 156 -0.06 -18.09 -1.70
N GLU A 157 -0.04 -19.39 -1.98
CA GLU A 157 0.87 -20.02 -2.95
C GLU A 157 0.42 -19.82 -4.40
N THR A 158 -0.86 -19.54 -4.63
CA THR A 158 -1.41 -19.33 -5.97
C THR A 158 -2.06 -17.96 -6.08
N ARG A 159 -2.10 -17.44 -7.32
CA ARG A 159 -2.82 -16.20 -7.63
C ARG A 159 -4.30 -16.29 -7.24
N ASP A 160 -4.95 -17.40 -7.55
CA ASP A 160 -6.38 -17.57 -7.26
C ASP A 160 -6.67 -17.61 -5.77
N ALA A 161 -5.84 -18.31 -4.98
CA ALA A 161 -5.94 -18.31 -3.52
C ALA A 161 -5.66 -16.92 -2.94
N TYR A 162 -4.67 -16.20 -3.49
CA TYR A 162 -4.40 -14.82 -3.12
C TYR A 162 -5.59 -13.89 -3.40
N GLU A 163 -6.21 -14.03 -4.57
CA GLU A 163 -7.39 -13.24 -4.93
C GLU A 163 -8.60 -13.58 -4.05
N ALA A 164 -8.83 -14.86 -3.76
CA ALA A 164 -9.90 -15.30 -2.86
C ALA A 164 -9.72 -14.72 -1.44
N GLN A 165 -8.51 -14.80 -0.90
CA GLN A 165 -8.21 -14.27 0.43
C GLN A 165 -8.35 -12.73 0.48
N CYS A 166 -7.86 -12.02 -0.55
CA CYS A 166 -8.07 -10.57 -0.64
C CYS A 166 -9.56 -10.21 -0.73
N ARG A 167 -10.38 -11.00 -1.43
CA ARG A 167 -11.83 -10.78 -1.50
C ARG A 167 -12.49 -10.87 -0.14
N GLU A 168 -12.09 -11.85 0.66
CA GLU A 168 -12.58 -12.02 2.03
C GLU A 168 -12.10 -10.87 2.93
N ILE A 169 -10.79 -10.58 2.93
CA ILE A 169 -10.20 -9.50 3.73
C ILE A 169 -10.82 -8.14 3.40
N LEU A 170 -11.14 -7.87 2.14
CA LEU A 170 -11.67 -6.58 1.68
C LEU A 170 -13.21 -6.56 1.57
N ALA A 171 -13.89 -7.66 1.93
CA ALA A 171 -15.34 -7.77 1.84
C ALA A 171 -16.06 -6.64 2.61
N GLN A 172 -17.06 -6.00 2.01
CA GLN A 172 -17.82 -4.88 2.61
C GLN A 172 -17.00 -3.61 2.90
N ALA A 173 -15.70 -3.56 2.55
CA ALA A 173 -14.95 -2.32 2.61
C ALA A 173 -15.40 -1.40 1.47
N PRO A 174 -15.44 -0.07 1.66
CA PRO A 174 -15.66 0.91 0.60
C PRO A 174 -14.41 1.06 -0.30
N LEU A 175 -13.91 -0.07 -0.79
CA LEU A 175 -12.72 -0.20 -1.62
C LEU A 175 -13.06 -1.09 -2.81
N ARG A 176 -12.60 -0.71 -4.01
CA ARG A 176 -12.58 -1.61 -5.16
C ARG A 176 -11.17 -2.09 -5.38
N TRP A 177 -10.99 -3.34 -5.79
CA TRP A 177 -9.66 -3.89 -5.94
C TRP A 177 -9.63 -5.02 -6.97
N ALA A 178 -8.46 -5.25 -7.56
CA ALA A 178 -8.21 -6.39 -8.43
C ALA A 178 -6.71 -6.69 -8.52
N VAL A 179 -6.36 -7.94 -8.79
CA VAL A 179 -5.06 -8.30 -9.37
C VAL A 179 -5.17 -8.24 -10.89
N LEU A 180 -4.24 -7.53 -11.52
CA LEU A 180 -4.17 -7.38 -12.96
C LEU A 180 -3.60 -8.64 -13.61
N ASP A 181 -3.95 -8.89 -14.87
CA ASP A 181 -3.70 -10.18 -15.52
C ASP A 181 -2.27 -10.41 -15.96
N GLU A 182 -1.57 -9.34 -16.29
CA GLU A 182 -0.21 -9.42 -16.79
C GLU A 182 0.74 -9.91 -15.70
N ARG A 183 1.44 -11.01 -16.00
CA ARG A 183 2.53 -11.54 -15.22
C ARG A 183 3.84 -10.91 -15.68
N TYR A 184 4.64 -10.45 -14.72
CA TYR A 184 5.97 -9.90 -14.96
C TYR A 184 7.02 -10.84 -14.36
N GLU A 185 8.15 -11.01 -15.05
CA GLU A 185 9.27 -11.83 -14.54
C GLU A 185 10.01 -11.15 -13.37
N ASN A 186 9.93 -9.83 -13.27
CA ASN A 186 10.54 -9.09 -12.17
C ASN A 186 9.66 -7.92 -11.70
N ALA A 187 9.76 -7.62 -10.41
CA ALA A 187 9.00 -6.54 -9.77
C ALA A 187 9.36 -5.15 -10.30
N LYS A 188 10.57 -4.96 -10.84
CA LYS A 188 11.04 -3.67 -11.37
C LYS A 188 10.26 -3.27 -12.62
N ASP A 189 9.98 -4.19 -13.52
CA ASP A 189 9.21 -3.95 -14.74
C ASP A 189 7.74 -3.67 -14.42
N ALA A 190 7.13 -4.48 -13.55
CA ALA A 190 5.78 -4.21 -13.04
C ALA A 190 5.69 -2.82 -12.40
N ARG A 191 6.70 -2.44 -11.58
CA ARG A 191 6.78 -1.11 -10.95
C ARG A 191 6.98 0.00 -11.97
N ARG A 192 7.72 -0.23 -13.06
CA ARG A 192 7.91 0.76 -14.13
C ARG A 192 6.56 1.17 -14.71
N VAL A 193 5.73 0.18 -15.06
CA VAL A 193 4.38 0.37 -15.63
C VAL A 193 3.50 1.23 -14.72
N VAL A 194 3.36 0.85 -13.43
CA VAL A 194 2.48 1.59 -12.51
C VAL A 194 3.06 2.90 -11.98
N SER A 195 4.34 3.17 -12.24
CA SER A 195 4.96 4.46 -11.89
C SER A 195 4.84 5.47 -13.03
N ASP A 196 4.74 4.99 -14.27
CA ASP A 196 4.53 5.82 -15.47
C ASP A 196 3.06 6.22 -15.64
N THR A 197 2.59 7.07 -14.73
CA THR A 197 1.23 7.61 -14.78
C THR A 197 1.20 9.02 -15.35
N LEU A 198 0.00 9.57 -15.56
CA LEU A 198 -0.21 10.89 -16.15
C LEU A 198 0.03 12.05 -15.17
N GLY A 199 0.22 13.24 -15.74
CA GLY A 199 0.28 14.51 -15.02
C GLY A 199 1.68 14.90 -14.54
N GLY A 200 1.74 16.05 -13.86
CA GLY A 200 2.97 16.69 -13.42
C GLY A 200 3.52 17.73 -14.39
N ARG A 201 4.71 18.27 -14.06
CA ARG A 201 5.32 19.44 -14.70
C ARG A 201 5.43 19.32 -16.23
N ASP A 202 5.68 18.10 -16.71
CA ASP A 202 5.99 17.81 -18.12
C ASP A 202 4.77 17.31 -18.92
N ASP A 203 3.60 17.17 -18.29
CA ASP A 203 2.35 16.68 -18.90
C ASP A 203 1.16 17.55 -18.46
N ARG A 204 1.13 18.79 -18.94
CA ARG A 204 0.08 19.77 -18.60
C ARG A 204 -1.32 19.31 -19.03
N ASP A 205 -1.40 18.60 -20.15
CA ASP A 205 -2.67 18.06 -20.65
C ASP A 205 -3.17 16.96 -19.71
N GLY A 206 -2.31 16.00 -19.34
CA GLY A 206 -2.65 14.97 -18.35
C GLY A 206 -3.01 15.57 -17.00
N GLU A 207 -2.32 16.62 -16.54
CA GLU A 207 -2.67 17.33 -15.30
C GLU A 207 -4.09 17.94 -15.37
N SER A 208 -4.43 18.54 -16.52
CA SER A 208 -5.76 19.13 -16.75
C SER A 208 -6.86 18.08 -16.84
N GLU A 209 -6.59 16.95 -17.50
CA GLU A 209 -7.50 15.80 -17.56
C GLU A 209 -7.72 15.18 -16.17
N LEU A 210 -6.66 15.03 -15.38
CA LEU A 210 -6.76 14.57 -13.99
C LEU A 210 -7.54 15.55 -13.11
N ALA A 211 -7.38 16.86 -13.31
CA ALA A 211 -8.14 17.86 -12.56
C ALA A 211 -9.66 17.73 -12.77
N ARG A 212 -10.10 17.41 -14.00
CA ARG A 212 -11.52 17.14 -14.33
C ARG A 212 -12.06 15.89 -13.64
N LEU A 213 -11.19 14.94 -13.33
CA LEU A 213 -11.50 13.70 -12.60
C LEU A 213 -11.17 13.79 -11.10
N HIS A 214 -11.05 15.01 -10.57
CA HIS A 214 -10.72 15.26 -9.17
C HIS A 214 -9.40 14.62 -8.73
N PHE A 215 -8.37 14.60 -9.56
CA PHE A 215 -7.02 14.08 -9.24
C PHE A 215 -7.02 12.64 -8.67
N PRO A 216 -7.50 11.64 -9.44
CA PRO A 216 -7.61 10.25 -8.99
C PRO A 216 -6.24 9.54 -8.89
N LEU A 217 -5.19 10.22 -9.38
CA LEU A 217 -3.78 9.83 -9.24
C LEU A 217 -3.02 10.64 -8.17
N GLY A 218 -3.75 11.49 -7.42
CA GLY A 218 -3.19 12.40 -6.43
C GLY A 218 -2.77 13.75 -7.02
N LYS A 219 -2.56 14.73 -6.13
CA LYS A 219 -2.12 16.09 -6.46
C LYS A 219 -0.95 16.47 -5.56
N MET A 220 0.07 17.11 -6.14
CA MET A 220 1.21 17.67 -5.41
C MET A 220 1.01 19.18 -5.21
N GLY A 221 1.70 19.78 -4.23
CA GLY A 221 1.65 21.22 -3.96
C GLY A 221 0.78 21.61 -2.75
N LYS A 222 0.26 22.85 -2.75
CA LYS A 222 -0.44 23.47 -1.61
C LYS A 222 -1.70 22.70 -1.20
N ASP A 223 -2.45 22.18 -2.18
CA ASP A 223 -3.63 21.32 -1.95
C ASP A 223 -3.28 19.86 -2.18
N ARG A 224 -2.30 19.34 -1.44
CA ARG A 224 -1.82 17.97 -1.62
C ARG A 224 -2.95 16.97 -1.41
N LYS A 225 -3.15 16.09 -2.38
CA LYS A 225 -4.12 14.99 -2.32
C LYS A 225 -3.39 13.65 -2.50
N THR A 226 -3.62 12.71 -1.58
CA THR A 226 -3.15 11.33 -1.74
C THR A 226 -3.92 10.64 -2.86
N SER A 227 -3.23 9.86 -3.69
CA SER A 227 -3.84 9.08 -4.78
C SER A 227 -4.89 8.09 -4.24
N PRO A 228 -6.16 8.22 -4.63
CA PRO A 228 -7.18 7.20 -4.37
C PRO A 228 -6.87 5.88 -5.07
N LEU A 229 -6.39 5.91 -6.33
CA LEU A 229 -5.91 4.71 -7.01
C LEU A 229 -4.49 4.38 -6.57
N ARG A 230 -4.31 3.19 -6.01
CA ARG A 230 -3.05 2.71 -5.42
C ARG A 230 -2.63 1.41 -6.08
N PHE A 231 -1.35 1.30 -6.40
CA PHE A 231 -0.78 0.09 -6.99
C PHE A 231 0.22 -0.57 -6.05
N ARG A 232 0.29 -1.89 -6.11
CA ARG A 232 1.21 -2.77 -5.37
C ARG A 232 1.77 -3.79 -6.33
N ILE A 233 3.01 -4.23 -6.08
CA ILE A 233 3.49 -5.45 -6.70
C ILE A 233 3.25 -6.58 -5.71
N VAL A 234 2.70 -7.69 -6.19
CA VAL A 234 2.42 -8.89 -5.40
C VAL A 234 3.06 -10.10 -6.08
N SER A 235 3.43 -11.11 -5.30
CA SER A 235 4.13 -12.30 -5.81
C SER A 235 3.63 -13.59 -5.13
N PRO A 236 2.36 -13.99 -5.34
CA PRO A 236 1.82 -15.23 -4.75
C PRO A 236 2.66 -16.45 -5.12
N GLY A 237 3.04 -17.24 -4.12
CA GLY A 237 3.90 -18.42 -4.25
C GLY A 237 5.24 -18.20 -4.94
N ASN A 238 5.74 -16.94 -4.99
CA ASN A 238 6.94 -16.58 -5.75
C ASN A 238 6.88 -16.96 -7.24
N ASN A 239 5.68 -17.11 -7.82
CA ASN A 239 5.48 -17.53 -9.21
C ASN A 239 5.32 -16.34 -10.17
N GLY A 240 6.28 -15.42 -10.13
CA GLY A 240 6.26 -14.15 -10.86
C GLY A 240 5.49 -13.05 -10.15
N PHE A 241 5.47 -11.87 -10.77
CA PHE A 241 4.98 -10.64 -10.18
C PHE A 241 3.72 -10.15 -10.88
N TYR A 242 2.78 -9.64 -10.11
CA TYR A 242 1.53 -9.07 -10.60
C TYR A 242 1.31 -7.69 -10.00
N ILE A 243 0.50 -6.88 -10.66
CA ILE A 243 0.04 -5.60 -10.11
C ILE A 243 -1.28 -5.84 -9.38
N ALA A 244 -1.36 -5.48 -8.10
CA ALA A 244 -2.62 -5.31 -7.40
C ALA A 244 -3.00 -3.83 -7.38
N ALA A 245 -4.23 -3.53 -7.80
CA ALA A 245 -4.79 -2.18 -7.81
C ALA A 245 -5.88 -2.07 -6.75
N VAL A 246 -5.86 -0.97 -5.98
CA VAL A 246 -6.87 -0.64 -4.96
C VAL A 246 -7.37 0.78 -5.21
N TRP A 247 -8.67 0.93 -5.38
CA TRP A 247 -9.38 2.20 -5.42
C TRP A 247 -10.06 2.46 -4.08
N ASP A 248 -9.82 3.65 -3.52
CA ASP A 248 -10.47 4.11 -2.29
C ASP A 248 -11.77 4.86 -2.61
N ASP A 249 -12.91 4.19 -2.40
CA ASP A 249 -14.24 4.69 -2.79
C ASP A 249 -14.89 5.57 -1.69
N ARG A 250 -14.14 5.89 -0.63
CA ARG A 250 -14.59 6.79 0.45
C ARG A 250 -14.60 8.24 -0.04
N GLN A 251 -15.67 8.66 -0.70
CA GLN A 251 -15.80 10.01 -1.27
C GLN A 251 -15.53 11.13 -0.24
N ALA A 252 -15.97 10.96 1.00
CA ALA A 252 -15.71 11.93 2.08
C ALA A 252 -14.21 12.04 2.45
N VAL A 253 -13.40 11.04 2.13
CA VAL A 253 -11.95 10.99 2.39
C VAL A 253 -11.16 11.42 1.15
N THR A 254 -11.55 10.93 -0.02
CA THR A 254 -10.81 11.13 -1.27
C THR A 254 -11.27 12.37 -2.01
N GLY A 255 -12.54 12.75 -1.91
CA GLY A 255 -13.17 13.79 -2.72
C GLY A 255 -13.42 13.37 -4.16
N ASN A 256 -13.22 12.09 -4.51
CA ASN A 256 -13.60 11.56 -5.81
C ASN A 256 -15.08 11.19 -5.85
N ARG A 257 -15.68 11.33 -7.02
CA ARG A 257 -17.11 11.08 -7.28
C ARG A 257 -17.32 9.72 -7.94
N PRO A 258 -18.55 9.17 -7.90
CA PRO A 258 -18.92 8.07 -8.78
C PRO A 258 -18.63 8.46 -10.24
N GLY A 259 -17.98 7.60 -11.01
CA GLY A 259 -17.57 7.88 -12.39
C GLY A 259 -16.12 8.36 -12.55
N ASP A 260 -15.47 8.88 -11.50
CA ASP A 260 -14.07 9.33 -11.61
C ASP A 260 -13.12 8.15 -11.88
N LEU A 261 -13.43 6.96 -11.33
CA LEU A 261 -12.65 5.76 -11.57
C LEU A 261 -12.79 5.31 -13.03
N GLU A 262 -14.01 5.23 -13.52
CA GLU A 262 -14.34 4.85 -14.89
C GLU A 262 -13.70 5.83 -15.89
N GLY A 263 -13.79 7.14 -15.62
CA GLY A 263 -13.12 8.18 -16.41
C GLY A 263 -11.60 8.08 -16.36
N LEU A 264 -11.02 7.72 -15.21
CA LEU A 264 -9.58 7.48 -15.10
C LEU A 264 -9.15 6.25 -15.91
N VAL A 265 -9.90 5.15 -15.86
CA VAL A 265 -9.60 3.94 -16.63
C VAL A 265 -9.60 4.25 -18.13
N GLN A 266 -10.62 4.96 -18.62
CA GLN A 266 -10.68 5.41 -20.02
C GLN A 266 -9.50 6.31 -20.40
N LEU A 267 -9.12 7.23 -19.52
CA LEU A 267 -7.99 8.13 -19.72
C LEU A 267 -6.66 7.36 -19.80
N LEU A 268 -6.44 6.41 -18.88
CA LEU A 268 -5.23 5.58 -18.85
C LEU A 268 -5.18 4.62 -20.04
N GLN A 269 -6.30 4.04 -20.47
CA GLN A 269 -6.35 3.23 -21.69
C GLN A 269 -5.88 4.02 -22.92
N ARG A 270 -6.32 5.28 -23.06
CA ARG A 270 -5.92 6.15 -24.18
C ARG A 270 -4.45 6.55 -24.12
N ARG A 271 -3.95 6.90 -22.94
CA ARG A 271 -2.64 7.57 -22.79
C ARG A 271 -1.51 6.63 -22.34
N LYS A 272 -1.83 5.47 -21.75
CA LYS A 272 -0.91 4.51 -21.12
C LYS A 272 -1.31 3.06 -21.46
N PRO A 273 -1.04 2.60 -22.69
CA PRO A 273 -1.44 1.29 -23.19
C PRO A 273 -0.63 0.13 -22.60
N GLU A 274 0.21 0.34 -21.59
CA GLU A 274 0.82 -0.74 -20.80
C GLU A 274 -0.13 -1.19 -19.67
N LEU A 275 -0.99 -0.29 -19.16
CA LEU A 275 -1.99 -0.62 -18.13
C LEU A 275 -3.31 -1.16 -18.72
N ARG A 276 -3.51 -1.01 -20.05
CA ARG A 276 -4.65 -1.46 -20.91
C ARG A 276 -5.99 -1.67 -20.19
N ASP A 277 -6.76 -2.63 -20.68
CA ASP A 277 -8.06 -3.08 -20.19
C ASP A 277 -7.96 -3.80 -18.85
N GLN A 278 -6.76 -4.00 -18.31
CA GLN A 278 -6.56 -4.67 -17.03
C GLN A 278 -7.26 -3.88 -15.90
N LEU A 279 -7.21 -2.55 -15.95
CA LEU A 279 -7.89 -1.69 -14.97
C LEU A 279 -9.42 -1.68 -15.11
N VAL A 280 -10.01 -2.29 -16.15
CA VAL A 280 -11.46 -2.48 -16.19
C VAL A 280 -11.90 -3.43 -15.07
N LYS A 281 -11.01 -4.31 -14.60
CA LYS A 281 -11.31 -5.24 -13.49
C LYS A 281 -11.64 -4.56 -12.17
N ILE A 282 -11.10 -3.37 -11.91
CA ILE A 282 -11.38 -2.65 -10.65
C ILE A 282 -12.71 -1.89 -10.67
N ILE A 283 -13.37 -1.78 -11.83
CA ILE A 283 -14.69 -1.16 -11.96
C ILE A 283 -15.79 -2.14 -11.56
N ARG A 284 -15.58 -3.44 -11.85
CA ARG A 284 -16.51 -4.54 -11.60
C ARG A 284 -16.54 -4.91 -10.12
#